data_AF-A0AAW0H0W2-F1
#
_entry.id   AF-A0AAW0H0W2-F1
#
_cell.length_a   1.000
_cell.length_b   1.000
_cell.length_c   1.000
_cell.angle_alpha   90.00
_cell.angle_beta   90.00
_cell.angle_gamma   90.00
#
_symmetry.space_group_name_H-M   'P 1'
#
loop_
_entity.id
_entity.type
_entity.pdbx_description
1 polymer ?
#
loop_
_entity_poly.entity_id
_entity_poly.type
_entity_poly.pdbx_seq_one_letter_code
_entity_poly.pdbx_strand_id
1 'polypeptide(L)'
;MVKCLLLALAFGLAHAHAMIDGKWVTIAIAADNVNKIEEGGSLRIYLRELTCTEECNRLGVTFYIKANGQCTKTKVIGNRQEDGKYRAQCKYGIWEFSLNKSIVVEGDNTFGPVYATPEFTIFANHNVNRTGQTTNVIYV
;
A
#
# COMPACT_ATOMS: atom_id res chain seq x y z
N MET A 1 -32.06 -8.45 -21.71
CA MET A 1 -31.95 -7.91 -20.34
C MET A 1 -30.62 -8.23 -19.64
N VAL A 2 -30.01 -9.41 -19.84
CA VAL A 2 -28.72 -9.76 -19.19
C VAL A 2 -27.52 -8.94 -19.70
N LYS A 3 -27.47 -8.61 -21.00
CA LYS A 3 -26.36 -7.84 -21.59
C LYS A 3 -26.18 -6.44 -21.01
N CYS A 4 -27.27 -5.73 -20.69
CA CYS A 4 -27.19 -4.40 -20.09
C CYS A 4 -26.70 -4.44 -18.63
N LEU A 5 -27.09 -5.49 -17.90
CA LEU A 5 -26.66 -5.70 -16.52
C LEU A 5 -25.14 -5.96 -16.44
N LEU A 6 -24.62 -6.78 -17.36
CA LEU A 6 -23.18 -7.07 -17.47
C LEU A 6 -22.35 -5.83 -17.79
N LEU A 7 -22.86 -4.95 -18.67
CA LEU A 7 -22.20 -3.70 -19.01
C LEU A 7 -22.12 -2.75 -17.81
N ALA A 8 -23.22 -2.56 -17.10
CA ALA A 8 -23.27 -1.71 -15.90
C ALA A 8 -22.34 -2.23 -14.78
N LEU A 9 -22.25 -3.55 -14.60
CA LEU A 9 -21.34 -4.17 -13.64
C LEU A 9 -19.87 -3.93 -14.03
N ALA A 10 -19.53 -4.11 -15.31
CA ALA A 10 -18.18 -3.88 -15.82
C ALA A 10 -17.77 -2.40 -15.67
N PHE A 11 -18.67 -1.45 -15.98
CA PHE A 11 -18.40 -0.02 -15.79
C PHE A 11 -18.32 0.40 -14.32
N GLY A 12 -19.14 -0.20 -13.44
CA GLY A 12 -19.08 0.03 -12.00
C GLY A 12 -17.78 -0.47 -11.36
N LEU A 13 -17.32 -1.66 -11.75
CA LEU A 13 -16.02 -2.22 -11.33
C LEU A 13 -14.83 -1.40 -11.88
N ALA A 14 -14.91 -0.94 -13.14
CA ALA A 14 -13.89 -0.08 -13.73
C ALA A 14 -13.83 1.32 -13.06
N HIS A 15 -14.97 1.90 -12.70
CA HIS A 15 -15.01 3.19 -11.99
C HIS A 15 -14.43 3.13 -10.58
N ALA A 16 -14.66 2.03 -9.85
CA ALA A 16 -14.05 1.85 -8.52
C ALA A 16 -12.51 1.67 -8.61
N HIS A 17 -11.99 1.10 -9.70
CA HIS A 17 -10.55 0.86 -9.89
C HIS A 17 -9.77 2.11 -10.31
N ALA A 18 -10.37 3.01 -11.09
CA ALA A 18 -9.73 4.27 -11.51
C ALA A 18 -9.61 5.31 -10.38
N MET A 19 -10.27 5.09 -9.24
CA MET A 19 -10.41 6.11 -8.20
C MET A 19 -9.18 6.23 -7.27
N ILE A 20 -8.33 5.22 -7.19
CA ILE A 20 -7.19 5.21 -6.26
C ILE A 20 -5.89 5.72 -6.89
N ASP A 21 -5.82 5.85 -8.21
CA ASP A 21 -4.62 6.31 -8.91
C ASP A 21 -4.42 7.81 -8.70
N GLY A 22 -3.20 8.23 -8.33
CA GLY A 22 -2.87 9.64 -8.16
C GLY A 22 -2.11 9.97 -6.88
N LYS A 23 -2.11 11.27 -6.55
CA LYS A 23 -1.35 11.81 -5.41
C LYS A 23 -2.19 11.77 -4.14
N TRP A 24 -1.60 11.21 -3.09
CA TRP A 24 -2.25 11.04 -1.79
C TRP A 24 -1.31 11.48 -0.68
N VAL A 25 -1.88 11.87 0.46
CA VAL A 25 -1.12 12.21 1.67
C VAL A 25 -1.74 11.49 2.85
N THR A 26 -0.92 10.79 3.63
CA THR A 26 -1.38 10.13 4.86
C THR A 26 -1.80 11.18 5.90
N ILE A 27 -3.03 11.06 6.36
CA ILE A 27 -3.67 11.87 7.41
C ILE A 27 -3.58 11.13 8.74
N ALA A 28 -3.87 9.82 8.75
CA ALA A 28 -3.89 9.02 9.97
C ALA A 28 -3.33 7.61 9.75
N ILE A 29 -2.78 7.03 10.82
CA ILE A 29 -2.27 5.66 10.85
C ILE A 29 -2.73 5.01 12.15
N ALA A 30 -3.30 3.82 12.08
CA ALA A 30 -3.66 3.01 13.24
C ALA A 30 -3.12 1.59 13.05
N ALA A 31 -2.65 0.96 14.12
CA ALA A 31 -2.15 -0.41 14.08
C ALA A 31 -2.43 -1.15 15.39
N ASP A 32 -2.57 -2.48 15.31
CA ASP A 32 -2.66 -3.35 16.48
C ASP A 32 -1.30 -3.54 17.20
N ASN A 33 -0.19 -3.29 16.50
CA ASN A 33 1.16 -3.21 17.05
C ASN A 33 1.71 -1.79 16.90
N VAL A 34 1.46 -0.96 17.93
CA VAL A 34 1.76 0.48 17.91
C VAL A 34 3.24 0.77 17.65
N ASN A 35 4.16 -0.06 18.16
CA ASN A 35 5.61 0.08 17.94
C ASN A 35 6.00 0.10 16.45
N LYS A 36 5.18 -0.48 15.56
CA LYS A 36 5.43 -0.48 14.11
C LYS A 36 5.09 0.85 13.44
N ILE A 37 4.28 1.69 14.07
CA ILE A 37 3.80 2.97 13.54
C ILE A 37 4.23 4.18 14.38
N GLU A 38 4.94 3.98 15.49
CA GLU A 38 5.63 5.05 16.23
C GLU A 38 6.75 5.69 15.40
N GLU A 39 7.33 6.78 15.90
CA GLU A 39 8.46 7.42 15.22
C GLU A 39 9.63 6.45 15.05
N GLY A 40 10.12 6.30 13.81
CA GLY A 40 11.12 5.29 13.47
C GLY A 40 10.54 3.90 13.15
N GLY A 41 9.25 3.69 13.36
CA GLY A 41 8.55 2.45 13.06
C GLY A 41 8.56 2.12 11.56
N SER A 42 8.76 0.84 11.24
CA SER A 42 8.90 0.34 9.87
C SER A 42 7.62 0.48 9.01
N LEU A 43 6.45 0.59 9.65
CA LEU A 43 5.16 0.74 8.97
C LEU A 43 4.60 2.17 9.09
N ARG A 44 5.37 3.11 9.66
CA ARG A 44 5.01 4.54 9.68
C ARG A 44 5.32 5.19 8.33
N ILE A 45 4.52 4.84 7.32
CA ILE A 45 4.66 5.36 5.96
C ILE A 45 3.92 6.69 5.79
N TYR A 46 4.50 7.57 4.99
CA TYR A 46 3.88 8.82 4.56
C TYR A 46 3.65 8.74 3.05
N LEU A 47 2.45 8.32 2.66
CA LEU A 47 2.05 8.14 1.27
C LEU A 47 2.21 9.44 0.46
N ARG A 48 2.58 9.28 -0.81
CA ARG A 48 2.72 10.39 -1.77
C ARG A 48 1.98 10.13 -3.07
N GLU A 49 1.99 8.88 -3.52
CA GLU A 49 1.42 8.54 -4.81
C GLU A 49 1.06 7.06 -4.85
N LEU A 50 -0.09 6.77 -5.42
CA LEU A 50 -0.52 5.45 -5.85
C LEU A 50 -0.49 5.45 -7.37
N THR A 51 0.10 4.43 -7.96
CA THR A 51 0.21 4.27 -9.42
C THR A 51 -0.38 2.94 -9.85
N CYS A 52 -1.48 2.96 -10.59
CA CYS A 52 -2.03 1.78 -11.24
C CYS A 52 -1.32 1.50 -12.56
N THR A 53 -0.88 0.26 -12.76
CA THR A 53 -0.40 -0.23 -14.06
C THR A 53 -1.05 -1.57 -14.39
N GLU A 54 -1.12 -1.92 -15.67
CA GLU A 54 -1.74 -3.17 -16.15
C GLU A 54 -3.19 -3.33 -15.66
N GLU A 55 -4.03 -2.32 -15.93
CA GLU A 55 -5.44 -2.30 -15.44
C GLU A 55 -5.55 -2.40 -13.91
N CYS A 56 -4.59 -1.76 -13.20
CA CYS A 56 -4.38 -1.87 -11.75
C CYS A 56 -4.11 -3.30 -11.25
N ASN A 57 -3.70 -4.26 -12.10
CA ASN A 57 -3.17 -5.54 -11.60
C ASN A 57 -1.82 -5.38 -10.90
N ARG A 58 -1.16 -4.24 -11.09
CA ARG A 58 0.02 -3.83 -10.33
C ARG A 58 -0.22 -2.46 -9.73
N LEU A 59 -0.06 -2.34 -8.42
CA LEU A 59 -0.19 -1.09 -7.67
C LEU A 59 1.17 -0.67 -7.14
N GLY A 60 1.68 0.44 -7.67
CA GLY A 60 2.84 1.13 -7.14
C GLY A 60 2.44 2.03 -5.96
N VAL A 61 3.07 1.85 -4.81
CA VAL A 61 2.86 2.68 -3.62
C VAL A 61 4.14 3.45 -3.35
N THR A 62 4.11 4.76 -3.58
CA THR A 62 5.25 5.65 -3.35
C THR A 62 5.03 6.43 -2.05
N PHE A 63 5.99 6.35 -1.13
CA PHE A 63 5.88 6.96 0.20
C PHE A 63 7.24 7.38 0.73
N TYR A 64 7.22 8.18 1.80
CA TYR A 64 8.39 8.41 2.65
C TYR A 64 8.32 7.52 3.89
N ILE A 65 9.48 7.08 4.36
CA ILE A 65 9.67 6.54 5.71
C ILE A 65 10.72 7.36 6.45
N LYS A 66 10.52 7.61 7.74
CA LYS A 66 11.51 8.25 8.60
C LYS A 66 12.16 7.19 9.48
N ALA A 67 13.43 6.88 9.23
CA ALA A 67 14.23 5.96 10.03
C ALA A 67 15.50 6.67 10.47
N ASN A 68 15.86 6.56 11.75
CA ASN A 68 17.04 7.19 12.34
C ASN A 68 17.15 8.70 12.02
N GLY A 69 16.02 9.42 12.11
CA GLY A 69 15.95 10.85 11.80
C GLY A 69 15.96 11.22 10.30
N GLN A 70 16.23 10.27 9.40
CA GLN A 70 16.29 10.52 7.96
C GLN A 70 15.00 10.11 7.25
N CYS A 71 14.48 10.99 6.40
CA CYS A 71 13.38 10.69 5.50
C CYS A 71 13.90 10.07 4.19
N THR A 72 13.29 8.97 3.76
CA THR A 72 13.68 8.30 2.51
C THR A 72 12.45 8.02 1.67
N LYS A 73 12.48 8.41 0.40
CA LYS A 73 11.41 8.13 -0.55
C LYS A 73 11.58 6.71 -1.08
N THR A 74 10.48 5.98 -1.24
CA THR A 74 10.49 4.58 -1.69
C THR A 74 9.23 4.28 -2.48
N LYS A 75 9.35 3.32 -3.41
CA LYS A 75 8.22 2.75 -4.14
C LYS A 75 8.20 1.24 -3.93
N VAL A 76 7.06 0.72 -3.48
CA VAL A 76 6.78 -0.73 -3.43
C VAL A 76 5.77 -1.05 -4.53
N ILE A 77 5.91 -2.20 -5.17
CA ILE A 77 4.94 -2.68 -6.17
C ILE A 77 4.25 -3.92 -5.61
N GLY A 78 2.94 -3.83 -5.44
CA GLY A 78 2.09 -4.97 -5.12
C GLY A 78 1.45 -5.55 -6.37
N ASN A 79 1.37 -6.88 -6.46
CA ASN A 79 0.64 -7.56 -7.52
C ASN A 79 -0.74 -7.97 -6.98
N ARG A 80 -1.79 -7.65 -7.74
CA ARG A 80 -3.16 -7.99 -7.42
C ARG A 80 -3.34 -9.52 -7.47
N GLN A 81 -4.12 -10.04 -6.54
CA GLN A 81 -4.44 -11.45 -6.43
C GLN A 81 -5.92 -11.69 -6.72
N GLU A 82 -6.32 -12.96 -6.80
CA GLU A 82 -7.72 -13.35 -7.04
C GLU A 82 -8.67 -12.83 -5.95
N ASP A 83 -8.18 -12.65 -4.72
CA ASP A 83 -8.93 -12.05 -3.59
C ASP A 83 -9.11 -10.53 -3.72
N GLY A 84 -8.63 -9.92 -4.81
CA GLY A 84 -8.71 -8.50 -5.09
C GLY A 84 -7.69 -7.64 -4.33
N LYS A 85 -6.90 -8.22 -3.43
CA LYS A 85 -5.85 -7.53 -2.66
C LYS A 85 -4.51 -7.58 -3.38
N TYR A 86 -3.62 -6.68 -2.98
CA TYR A 86 -2.25 -6.61 -3.48
C TYR A 86 -1.31 -7.32 -2.51
N ARG A 87 -0.39 -8.11 -3.07
CA ARG A 87 0.70 -8.73 -2.31
C ARG A 87 2.04 -8.18 -2.77
N ALA A 88 2.85 -7.77 -1.81
CA ALA A 88 4.24 -7.40 -2.03
C ALA A 88 5.12 -8.12 -1.00
N GLN A 89 6.14 -8.81 -1.49
CA GLN A 89 7.20 -9.34 -0.64
C GLN A 89 8.34 -8.32 -0.63
N CYS A 90 8.59 -7.73 0.53
CA CYS A 90 9.73 -6.85 0.74
C CYS A 90 10.79 -7.66 1.49
N LYS A 91 11.54 -8.49 0.73
CA LYS A 91 12.46 -9.49 1.30
C LYS A 91 13.66 -8.88 2.03
N TYR A 92 14.09 -7.69 1.61
CA TYR A 92 15.15 -6.92 2.25
C TYR A 92 14.83 -5.46 1.99
N GLY A 93 15.30 -4.55 2.85
CA GLY A 93 15.15 -3.14 2.55
C GLY A 93 15.60 -2.86 1.12
N ILE A 94 14.94 -1.92 0.42
CA ILE A 94 15.36 -1.60 -0.94
C ILE A 94 16.83 -1.19 -0.89
N TRP A 95 17.72 -2.08 -1.32
CA TRP A 95 19.14 -1.78 -1.48
C TRP A 95 19.23 -0.93 -2.73
N GLU A 96 19.12 0.39 -2.58
CA GLU A 96 19.67 1.27 -3.59
C GLU A 96 21.20 1.12 -3.48
N PHE A 97 21.78 0.34 -4.40
CA PHE A 97 23.22 -0.01 -4.45
C PHE A 97 24.12 1.23 -4.40
N SER A 98 23.59 2.41 -4.73
CA SER A 98 24.28 3.69 -4.70
C SER A 98 24.45 4.30 -3.30
N LEU A 99 23.71 3.87 -2.26
CA LEU A 99 23.61 4.63 -0.99
C LEU A 99 23.70 3.81 0.32
N ASN A 100 23.97 2.49 0.29
CA ASN A 100 24.06 1.66 1.51
C ASN A 100 22.88 1.85 2.49
N LYS A 101 21.64 1.95 1.99
CA LYS A 101 20.47 2.29 2.80
C LYS A 101 19.39 1.21 2.69
N SER A 102 19.03 0.58 3.81
CA SER A 102 17.92 -0.38 3.90
C SER A 102 16.62 0.33 4.27
N ILE A 103 15.61 0.25 3.40
CA ILE A 103 14.27 0.82 3.65
C ILE A 103 13.29 -0.29 4.00
N VAL A 104 12.92 -0.34 5.28
CA VAL A 104 12.26 -1.48 5.91
C VAL A 104 10.75 -1.30 5.87
N VAL A 105 10.06 -1.84 4.86
CA VAL A 105 8.71 -2.40 5.06
C VAL A 105 8.89 -3.90 5.14
N GLU A 106 9.64 -4.36 6.15
CA GLU A 106 10.08 -5.76 6.24
C GLU A 106 8.91 -6.74 6.27
N GLY A 107 9.04 -7.80 5.48
CA GLY A 107 8.13 -8.93 5.50
C GLY A 107 7.13 -8.96 4.35
N ASP A 108 6.15 -9.85 4.51
CA ASP A 108 5.10 -10.06 3.54
C ASP A 108 3.93 -9.13 3.83
N ASN A 109 3.55 -8.32 2.85
CA ASN A 109 2.47 -7.36 2.97
C ASN A 109 1.32 -7.78 2.06
N THR A 110 0.13 -7.89 2.63
CA THR A 110 -1.13 -8.02 1.90
C THR A 110 -1.96 -6.77 2.17
N PHE A 111 -2.13 -5.93 1.16
CA PHE A 111 -2.70 -4.60 1.31
C PHE A 111 -3.70 -4.26 0.21
N GLY A 112 -4.52 -3.24 0.46
CA GLY A 112 -5.45 -2.72 -0.54
C GLY A 112 -6.42 -1.70 0.05
N PRO A 113 -7.17 -1.01 -0.82
CA PRO A 113 -8.23 -0.12 -0.37
C PRO A 113 -9.36 -0.95 0.26
N VAL A 114 -9.79 -0.56 1.46
CA VAL A 114 -11.03 -1.03 2.10
C VAL A 114 -12.20 -0.14 1.69
N TYR A 115 -11.92 1.14 1.48
CA TYR A 115 -12.89 2.13 1.01
C TYR A 115 -12.15 3.22 0.23
N ALA A 116 -12.73 3.70 -0.87
CA ALA A 116 -12.14 4.75 -1.68
C ALA A 116 -13.23 5.69 -2.24
N THR A 117 -12.90 6.97 -2.25
CA THR A 117 -13.66 8.09 -2.83
C THR A 117 -12.68 8.96 -3.63
N PRO A 118 -13.12 9.93 -4.44
CA PRO A 118 -12.21 10.90 -5.04
C PRO A 118 -11.40 11.72 -4.01
N GLU A 119 -11.93 11.90 -2.79
CA GLU A 119 -11.36 12.80 -1.78
C GLU A 119 -10.49 12.09 -0.74
N PHE A 120 -10.84 10.86 -0.37
CA PHE A 120 -10.10 10.06 0.62
C PHE A 120 -10.13 8.57 0.31
N THR A 121 -9.14 7.87 0.84
CA THR A 121 -9.03 6.40 0.76
C THR A 121 -8.66 5.84 2.12
N ILE A 122 -9.21 4.67 2.45
CA ILE A 122 -8.84 3.90 3.63
C ILE A 122 -8.12 2.66 3.12
N PHE A 123 -6.83 2.55 3.41
CA PHE A 123 -6.01 1.41 3.04
C PHE A 123 -5.76 0.52 4.25
N ALA A 124 -5.99 -0.79 4.11
CA ALA A 124 -5.56 -1.75 5.10
C ALA A 124 -4.30 -2.48 4.62
N ASN A 125 -3.40 -2.78 5.55
CA ASN A 125 -2.25 -3.64 5.34
C ASN A 125 -2.19 -4.70 6.44
N HIS A 126 -1.99 -5.94 6.03
CA HIS A 126 -1.59 -7.04 6.89
C HIS A 126 -0.12 -7.36 6.63
N ASN A 127 0.74 -7.10 7.61
CA ASN A 127 2.17 -7.36 7.55
C ASN A 127 2.51 -8.61 8.37
N VAL A 128 3.34 -9.49 7.81
CA VAL A 128 3.98 -10.59 8.52
C VAL A 128 5.48 -10.39 8.42
N ASN A 129 6.14 -10.10 9.54
CA ASN A 129 7.57 -9.85 9.54
C ASN A 129 8.39 -11.16 9.54
N ARG A 130 9.71 -11.03 9.47
CA ARG A 130 10.66 -12.17 9.40
C ARG A 130 10.57 -13.15 10.57
N THR A 131 10.08 -12.72 11.74
CA THR A 131 9.92 -13.59 12.92
C THR A 131 8.50 -14.17 13.00
N GLY A 132 7.69 -13.99 11.96
CA GLY A 132 6.29 -14.43 11.92
C GLY A 132 5.34 -13.56 12.74
N GLN A 133 5.80 -12.46 13.34
CA GLN A 133 4.91 -11.54 14.05
C GLN A 133 4.06 -10.79 13.03
N THR A 134 2.75 -10.80 13.26
CA THR A 134 1.77 -10.12 12.43
C THR A 134 1.52 -8.70 12.92
N THR A 135 1.12 -7.81 12.02
CA THR A 135 0.67 -6.46 12.35
C THR A 135 -0.37 -6.02 11.32
N ASN A 136 -1.55 -5.63 11.80
CA ASN A 136 -2.59 -5.01 10.99
C ASN A 136 -2.46 -3.50 11.10
N VAL A 137 -2.49 -2.82 9.96
CA VAL A 137 -2.37 -1.36 9.86
C VAL A 137 -3.49 -0.81 8.99
N ILE A 138 -4.03 0.34 9.38
CA ILE A 138 -4.95 1.16 8.60
C ILE A 138 -4.26 2.50 8.33
N TYR A 139 -4.34 2.94 7.07
CA TYR A 139 -3.94 4.26 6.61
C TYR A 139 -5.17 5.01 6.12
N VAL A 140 -5.25 6.30 6.47
CA VAL A 140 -6.21 7.26 5.93
C VAL A 140 -5.43 8.38 5.27
#